data_AF-A0A7J3UAJ5-F1
#
_entry.id   AF-A0A7J3UAJ5-F1
#
_cell.length_a   1.000
_cell.length_b   1.000
_cell.length_c   1.000
_cell.angle_alpha   90.00
_cell.angle_beta   90.00
_cell.angle_gamma   90.00
#
_symmetry.space_group_name_H-M   'P 1'
#
loop_
_entity.id
_entity.type
_entity.pdbx_description
1 polymer ?
#
loop_
_entity_poly.entity_id
_entity_poly.type
_entity_poly.pdbx_seq_one_letter_code
_entity_poly.pdbx_strand_id
1 'polypeptide(L)'
;MGRNLTKHLGFVVTLMFLMTLTGSSIDNRNLQNSFTTKDVINITVGEAWELLSDISNGIQIPIDVRTEEEWRSERINTPYPEYPRHYNLYDLQENHTLLQNLMSTYNGMELILYCKSGGRSSIAANLLSCSGFNGTIYNMLGGITEWKNTGLPTKTGNTSPNQPTQPKGPVVGEENILLNYSCNATDSDNDVIRYGWDWDGDDNVEEWTDYYPSEVTVALTHSWTKAGRYNIKVMVEDFVGDKSGFSPSLNVTITPENPPEIKIIDPTKAVYLKNHKIIPFPVTVVIGSITIKADVFRGEAEKVEFYVDNKLKETVYNEPYSWVWSETTFGKHVVKTVAYDIVENQASDEITVWKLF
;
A
#
# COMPACT_ATOMS: atom_id res chain seq x y z
N MET A 1 12.89 33.84 35.01
CA MET A 1 12.16 34.83 35.82
C MET A 1 11.35 35.70 34.87
N GLY A 2 10.01 35.70 34.98
CA GLY A 2 9.11 36.63 34.28
C GLY A 2 8.62 36.23 32.88
N ARG A 3 7.61 35.34 32.80
CA ARG A 3 6.70 35.25 31.63
C ARG A 3 5.63 36.32 31.76
N ASN A 4 5.48 37.18 30.75
CA ASN A 4 4.40 38.16 30.69
C ASN A 4 3.16 37.56 30.04
N LEU A 5 2.03 37.77 30.73
CA LEU A 5 0.68 37.45 30.34
C LEU A 5 0.17 38.44 29.28
N THR A 6 -0.56 37.94 28.27
CA THR A 6 -1.67 38.67 27.66
C THR A 6 -2.94 37.85 27.83
N LYS A 7 -3.93 38.50 28.45
CA LYS A 7 -5.24 37.99 28.83
C LYS A 7 -6.20 38.16 27.66
N HIS A 8 -6.97 37.14 27.33
CA HIS A 8 -8.30 37.33 26.74
C HIS A 8 -9.36 36.61 27.56
N LEU A 9 -10.55 37.22 27.56
CA LEU A 9 -11.55 37.28 28.60
C LEU A 9 -12.88 36.80 28.01
N GLY A 10 -13.65 36.05 28.81
CA GLY A 10 -15.10 35.82 28.62
C GLY A 10 -15.44 34.57 27.80
N PHE A 11 -16.48 33.79 28.11
CA PHE A 11 -17.56 33.94 29.09
C PHE A 11 -18.21 32.54 29.21
N VAL A 12 -18.28 31.97 30.41
CA VAL A 12 -18.99 30.69 30.67
C VAL A 12 -20.41 31.05 31.09
N VAL A 13 -21.39 30.74 30.25
CA VAL A 13 -22.81 30.79 30.61
C VAL A 13 -23.27 29.39 30.95
N THR A 14 -23.36 29.11 32.25
CA THR A 14 -24.04 27.92 32.77
C THR A 14 -25.53 28.20 32.80
N LEU A 15 -26.30 27.58 31.90
CA LEU A 15 -27.76 27.63 31.93
C LEU A 15 -28.31 26.32 32.51
N MET A 16 -28.61 26.33 33.81
CA MET A 16 -29.46 25.33 34.46
C MET A 16 -30.90 25.58 34.03
N PHE A 17 -31.50 24.63 33.30
CA PHE A 17 -32.93 24.63 33.05
C PHE A 17 -33.59 23.56 33.92
N LEU A 18 -34.32 24.03 34.94
CA LEU A 18 -35.19 23.25 35.81
C LEU A 18 -36.52 23.04 35.06
N MET A 19 -36.79 21.83 34.57
CA MET A 19 -38.13 21.48 34.08
C MET A 19 -38.87 20.63 35.10
N THR A 20 -40.00 21.17 35.53
CA THR A 20 -41.01 20.58 36.39
C THR A 20 -41.67 19.39 35.73
N LEU A 21 -41.80 18.30 36.50
CA LEU A 21 -42.64 17.15 36.18
C LEU A 21 -44.11 17.57 36.06
N THR A 22 -44.64 17.56 34.84
CA THR A 22 -46.06 17.39 34.60
C THR A 22 -46.25 16.08 33.84
N GLY A 23 -46.85 15.10 34.51
CA GLY A 23 -47.21 13.84 33.91
C GLY A 23 -48.29 14.05 32.85
N SER A 24 -47.97 13.70 31.62
CA SER A 24 -48.94 13.31 30.60
C SER A 24 -48.52 11.94 30.09
N SER A 25 -49.43 10.99 30.24
CA SER A 25 -49.33 9.64 29.70
C SER A 25 -49.26 9.70 28.18
N ILE A 26 -48.06 9.55 27.63
CA ILE A 26 -47.87 9.31 26.19
C ILE A 26 -48.05 7.81 25.96
N ASP A 27 -49.10 7.49 25.20
CA ASP A 27 -49.51 6.17 24.78
C ASP A 27 -48.38 5.53 23.94
N ASN A 28 -47.68 4.55 24.51
CA ASN A 28 -46.59 3.81 23.86
C ASN A 28 -47.18 2.80 22.85
N ARG A 29 -47.74 3.31 21.74
CA ARG A 29 -48.13 2.49 20.59
C ARG A 29 -47.22 2.83 19.41
N ASN A 30 -46.52 1.79 18.93
CA ASN A 30 -45.88 1.69 17.63
C ASN A 30 -44.67 2.62 17.39
N LEU A 31 -43.54 2.23 17.97
CA LEU A 31 -42.25 2.33 17.29
C LEU A 31 -41.78 0.91 16.96
N GLN A 32 -42.52 0.21 16.09
CA GLN A 32 -41.88 -0.80 15.23
C GLN A 32 -41.08 -0.01 14.20
N ASN A 33 -39.79 0.20 14.47
CA ASN A 33 -38.84 0.40 13.38
C ASN A 33 -38.88 -0.88 12.55
N SER A 34 -39.64 -0.87 11.45
CA SER A 34 -39.50 -1.90 10.42
C SER A 34 -38.15 -1.68 9.74
N PHE A 35 -37.10 -2.26 10.32
CA PHE A 35 -35.98 -2.68 9.49
C PHE A 35 -36.58 -3.71 8.55
N THR A 36 -36.82 -3.33 7.29
CA THR A 36 -37.16 -4.27 6.22
C THR A 36 -35.97 -5.20 6.07
N THR A 37 -36.00 -6.32 6.80
CA THR A 37 -35.04 -7.42 6.64
C THR A 37 -35.10 -7.86 5.20
N LYS A 38 -33.96 -7.85 4.51
CA LYS A 38 -33.91 -8.32 3.12
C LYS A 38 -34.18 -9.82 3.10
N ASP A 39 -35.04 -10.27 2.19
CA ASP A 39 -35.44 -11.67 2.16
C ASP A 39 -34.24 -12.57 1.81
N VAL A 40 -33.99 -13.56 2.65
CA VAL A 40 -33.06 -14.66 2.36
C VAL A 40 -33.79 -15.66 1.46
N ILE A 41 -33.20 -15.94 0.30
CA ILE A 41 -33.78 -16.83 -0.71
C ILE A 41 -33.19 -18.23 -0.50
N ASN A 42 -34.02 -19.20 -0.12
CA ASN A 42 -33.56 -20.59 -0.04
C ASN A 42 -33.57 -21.21 -1.44
N ILE A 43 -32.44 -21.82 -1.81
CA ILE A 43 -32.28 -22.54 -3.09
C ILE A 43 -31.80 -23.96 -2.83
N THR A 44 -32.15 -24.86 -3.73
CA THR A 44 -31.63 -26.22 -3.80
C THR A 44 -30.19 -26.23 -4.33
N VAL A 45 -29.51 -27.36 -4.17
CA VAL A 45 -28.20 -27.59 -4.78
C VAL A 45 -28.23 -27.51 -6.31
N GLY A 46 -29.30 -28.01 -6.94
CA GLY A 46 -29.46 -27.94 -8.40
C GLY A 46 -29.58 -26.50 -8.89
N GLU A 47 -30.42 -25.70 -8.24
CA GLU A 47 -30.56 -24.27 -8.55
C GLU A 47 -29.24 -23.51 -8.30
N ALA A 48 -28.50 -23.84 -7.23
CA ALA A 48 -27.20 -23.25 -6.97
C ALA A 48 -26.18 -23.58 -8.08
N TRP A 49 -26.19 -24.81 -8.58
CA TRP A 49 -25.32 -25.22 -9.69
C TRP A 49 -25.69 -24.51 -11.01
N GLU A 50 -26.99 -24.36 -11.29
CA GLU A 50 -27.47 -23.61 -12.46
C GLU A 50 -27.03 -22.14 -12.42
N LEU A 51 -27.10 -21.51 -11.24
CA LEU A 51 -26.59 -20.16 -11.05
C LEU A 51 -25.09 -20.10 -11.36
N LEU A 52 -24.31 -20.95 -10.68
CA LEU A 52 -22.83 -20.99 -10.74
C LEU A 52 -22.23 -21.56 -12.04
N SER A 53 -23.06 -21.91 -13.01
CA SER A 53 -22.63 -22.49 -14.30
C SER A 53 -23.00 -21.64 -15.50
N ASP A 54 -23.68 -20.51 -15.31
CA ASP A 54 -24.16 -19.64 -16.38
C ASP A 54 -23.93 -18.16 -16.07
N ILE A 55 -22.79 -17.64 -16.51
CA ILE A 55 -22.42 -16.24 -16.33
C ILE A 55 -23.39 -15.23 -17.00
N SER A 56 -24.36 -15.67 -17.81
CA SER A 56 -25.37 -14.77 -18.41
C SER A 56 -26.39 -14.27 -17.38
N ASN A 57 -26.50 -14.94 -16.23
CA ASN A 57 -27.37 -14.53 -15.12
C ASN A 57 -26.69 -13.51 -14.17
N GLY A 58 -25.41 -13.19 -14.39
CA GLY A 58 -24.57 -12.44 -13.46
C GLY A 58 -23.36 -13.25 -13.00
N ILE A 59 -22.62 -12.73 -12.02
CA ILE A 59 -21.58 -13.46 -11.31
C ILE A 59 -22.06 -13.61 -9.87
N GLN A 60 -22.27 -14.84 -9.42
CA GLN A 60 -22.57 -15.20 -8.05
C GLN A 60 -21.30 -15.56 -7.28
N ILE A 61 -21.33 -15.34 -5.97
CA ILE A 61 -20.19 -15.57 -5.09
C ILE A 61 -20.56 -16.69 -4.10
N PRO A 62 -20.08 -17.93 -4.31
CA PRO A 62 -20.27 -18.99 -3.35
C PRO A 62 -19.43 -18.73 -2.10
N ILE A 63 -20.08 -18.72 -0.93
CA ILE A 63 -19.44 -18.47 0.36
C ILE A 63 -19.59 -19.71 1.25
N ASP A 64 -18.46 -20.32 1.57
CA ASP A 64 -18.36 -21.40 2.54
C ASP A 64 -18.26 -20.83 3.95
N VAL A 65 -19.25 -21.13 4.79
CA VAL A 65 -19.27 -20.65 6.19
C VAL A 65 -18.90 -21.72 7.21
N ARG A 66 -18.24 -22.80 6.76
CA ARG A 66 -17.75 -23.87 7.64
C ARG A 66 -16.47 -23.47 8.37
N THR A 67 -15.94 -24.36 9.20
CA THR A 67 -14.62 -24.14 9.82
C THR A 67 -13.51 -24.22 8.77
N GLU A 68 -12.34 -23.67 9.09
CA GLU A 68 -11.16 -23.76 8.22
C GLU A 68 -10.75 -25.22 7.93
N GLU A 69 -10.82 -26.10 8.94
CA GLU A 69 -10.53 -27.52 8.78
C GLU A 69 -11.45 -28.18 7.74
N GLU A 70 -12.76 -27.88 7.79
CA GLU A 70 -13.72 -28.39 6.81
C GLU A 70 -13.48 -27.83 5.41
N TRP A 71 -13.12 -26.55 5.30
CA TRP A 71 -12.81 -25.86 4.04
C TRP A 71 -11.57 -26.43 3.35
N ARG A 72 -10.47 -26.58 4.10
CA ARG A 72 -9.20 -27.10 3.58
C ARG A 72 -9.26 -28.59 3.25
N SER A 73 -10.12 -29.34 3.95
CA SER A 73 -10.34 -30.77 3.69
C SER A 73 -11.06 -31.00 2.36
N GLU A 74 -12.20 -30.32 2.15
CA GLU A 74 -13.00 -30.46 0.94
C GLU A 74 -13.93 -29.26 0.76
N ARG A 75 -14.04 -28.75 -0.46
CA ARG A 75 -14.90 -27.62 -0.85
C ARG A 75 -15.67 -27.91 -2.15
N ILE A 76 -16.73 -27.17 -2.42
CA ILE A 76 -17.38 -27.27 -3.74
C ILE A 76 -16.39 -26.81 -4.82
N ASN A 77 -16.52 -27.33 -6.03
CA ASN A 77 -15.72 -26.88 -7.16
C ASN A 77 -16.67 -26.30 -8.20
N THR A 78 -16.40 -25.08 -8.66
CA THR A 78 -17.29 -24.31 -9.52
C THR A 78 -16.49 -23.71 -10.67
N PRO A 79 -17.11 -23.49 -11.84
CA PRO A 79 -16.47 -22.79 -12.95
C PRO A 79 -15.99 -21.38 -12.56
N TYR A 80 -14.84 -20.98 -13.09
CA TYR A 80 -14.40 -19.58 -13.04
C TYR A 80 -15.38 -18.71 -13.85
N PRO A 81 -15.77 -17.50 -13.40
CA PRO A 81 -15.20 -16.70 -12.31
C PRO A 81 -15.79 -16.94 -10.90
N GLU A 82 -16.68 -17.91 -10.74
CA GLU A 82 -17.53 -18.07 -9.54
C GLU A 82 -16.95 -19.10 -8.56
N TYR A 83 -15.65 -19.03 -8.28
CA TYR A 83 -14.97 -19.93 -7.35
C TYR A 83 -15.38 -19.64 -5.88
N PRO A 84 -15.38 -20.65 -4.99
CA PRO A 84 -15.86 -20.47 -3.63
C PRO A 84 -14.87 -19.67 -2.77
N ARG A 85 -15.41 -18.96 -1.78
CA ARG A 85 -14.64 -18.15 -0.83
C ARG A 85 -14.98 -18.57 0.59
N HIS A 86 -14.01 -18.54 1.49
CA HIS A 86 -14.21 -19.00 2.86
C HIS A 86 -14.38 -17.85 3.85
N TYR A 87 -15.49 -17.88 4.59
CA TYR A 87 -15.77 -16.97 5.70
C TYR A 87 -16.45 -17.75 6.81
N ASN A 88 -15.66 -18.27 7.74
CA ASN A 88 -16.16 -19.03 8.89
C ASN A 88 -17.26 -18.27 9.64
N LEU A 89 -18.42 -18.91 9.83
CA LEU A 89 -19.56 -18.32 10.53
C LEU A 89 -19.19 -17.79 11.91
N TYR A 90 -18.39 -18.53 12.68
CA TYR A 90 -18.06 -18.15 14.05
C TYR A 90 -17.28 -16.82 14.07
N ASP A 91 -16.33 -16.65 13.16
CA ASP A 91 -15.57 -15.42 13.02
C ASP A 91 -16.45 -14.26 12.55
N LEU A 92 -17.39 -14.51 11.64
CA LEU A 92 -18.37 -13.50 11.20
C LEU A 92 -19.28 -13.02 12.34
N GLN A 93 -19.60 -13.87 13.31
CA GLN A 93 -20.44 -13.51 14.46
C GLN A 93 -19.67 -12.71 15.51
N GLU A 94 -18.38 -12.99 15.71
CA GLU A 94 -17.58 -12.38 16.77
C GLU A 94 -16.78 -11.16 16.30
N ASN A 95 -16.40 -11.11 15.03
CA ASN A 95 -15.56 -10.05 14.47
C ASN A 95 -16.37 -9.11 13.58
N HIS A 96 -16.81 -7.99 14.16
CA HIS A 96 -17.58 -6.98 13.44
C HIS A 96 -16.83 -6.38 12.24
N THR A 97 -15.51 -6.22 12.34
CA THR A 97 -14.69 -5.71 11.23
C THR A 97 -14.68 -6.68 10.06
N LEU A 98 -14.54 -7.99 10.32
CA LEU A 98 -14.60 -9.01 9.28
C LEU A 98 -15.97 -9.01 8.57
N LEU A 99 -17.06 -8.94 9.33
CA LEU A 99 -18.41 -8.87 8.79
C LEU A 99 -18.60 -7.62 7.91
N GLN A 100 -18.17 -6.45 8.37
CA GLN A 100 -18.23 -5.21 7.58
C GLN A 100 -17.37 -5.30 6.31
N ASN A 101 -16.17 -5.87 6.40
CA ASN A 101 -15.29 -6.05 5.25
C ASN A 101 -15.90 -7.00 4.22
N LEU A 102 -16.54 -8.10 4.64
CA LEU A 102 -17.30 -8.96 3.73
C LEU A 102 -18.41 -8.15 3.05
N MET A 103 -19.25 -7.45 3.83
CA MET A 103 -20.39 -6.71 3.28
C MET A 103 -19.97 -5.60 2.31
N SER A 104 -18.86 -4.91 2.60
CA SER A 104 -18.32 -3.86 1.72
C SER A 104 -17.67 -4.44 0.46
N THR A 105 -16.89 -5.52 0.60
CA THR A 105 -16.26 -6.23 -0.52
C THR A 105 -17.31 -6.74 -1.50
N TYR A 106 -18.44 -7.25 -0.99
CA TYR A 106 -19.51 -7.82 -1.81
C TYR A 106 -20.74 -6.94 -2.01
N ASN A 107 -20.62 -5.64 -1.77
CA ASN A 107 -21.73 -4.72 -1.91
C ASN A 107 -22.29 -4.73 -3.36
N GLY A 108 -23.59 -5.01 -3.48
CA GLY A 108 -24.35 -5.09 -4.72
C GLY A 108 -24.35 -6.47 -5.36
N MET A 109 -23.57 -7.42 -4.85
CA MET A 109 -23.40 -8.75 -5.46
C MET A 109 -24.37 -9.79 -4.89
N GLU A 110 -24.38 -10.96 -5.51
CA GLU A 110 -25.23 -12.09 -5.13
C GLU A 110 -24.39 -13.17 -4.42
N LEU A 111 -24.72 -13.45 -3.16
CA LEU A 111 -24.00 -14.43 -2.35
C LEU A 111 -24.77 -15.74 -2.26
N ILE A 112 -24.10 -16.86 -2.51
CA ILE A 112 -24.63 -18.21 -2.27
C ILE A 112 -23.94 -18.79 -1.05
N LEU A 113 -24.59 -18.71 0.11
CA LEU A 113 -24.06 -19.23 1.36
C LEU A 113 -24.33 -20.72 1.46
N TYR A 114 -23.29 -21.48 1.79
CA TYR A 114 -23.42 -22.90 2.08
C TYR A 114 -22.57 -23.32 3.27
N CYS A 115 -22.95 -24.44 3.85
CA CYS A 115 -22.16 -25.09 4.88
C CYS A 115 -22.19 -26.60 4.68
N LYS A 116 -22.05 -27.39 5.77
CA LYS A 116 -22.12 -28.86 5.68
C LYS A 116 -23.49 -29.37 5.23
N SER A 117 -24.56 -28.91 5.89
CA SER A 117 -25.92 -29.44 5.75
C SER A 117 -27.03 -28.36 5.69
N GLY A 118 -26.67 -27.08 5.62
CA GLY A 118 -27.61 -25.94 5.53
C GLY A 118 -27.87 -25.17 6.84
N GLY A 119 -27.49 -25.71 8.00
CA GLY A 119 -27.74 -25.06 9.29
C GLY A 119 -26.96 -23.75 9.50
N ARG A 120 -25.62 -23.81 9.39
CA ARG A 120 -24.74 -22.63 9.58
C ARG A 120 -24.94 -21.57 8.50
N SER A 121 -25.20 -21.99 7.26
CA SER A 121 -25.46 -21.06 6.15
C SER A 121 -26.76 -20.28 6.33
N SER A 122 -27.80 -20.91 6.89
CA SER A 122 -29.03 -20.19 7.27
C SER A 122 -28.76 -19.13 8.34
N ILE A 123 -27.91 -19.44 9.34
CA ILE A 123 -27.51 -18.46 10.36
C ILE A 123 -26.70 -17.31 9.73
N ALA A 124 -25.72 -17.62 8.88
CA ALA A 124 -24.92 -16.62 8.18
C ALA A 124 -25.78 -15.71 7.28
N ALA A 125 -26.75 -16.29 6.57
CA ALA A 125 -27.64 -15.55 5.68
C ALA A 125 -28.51 -14.55 6.45
N ASN A 126 -29.06 -15.00 7.59
CA ASN A 126 -29.81 -14.12 8.48
C ASN A 126 -28.90 -13.06 9.13
N LEU A 127 -27.66 -13.40 9.47
CA LEU A 127 -26.69 -12.43 9.99
C LEU A 127 -26.43 -11.30 8.97
N LEU A 128 -26.17 -11.64 7.70
CA LEU A 128 -25.98 -10.65 6.63
C LEU A 128 -27.25 -9.81 6.37
N SER A 129 -28.42 -10.46 6.31
CA SER A 129 -29.70 -9.77 6.12
C SER A 129 -29.98 -8.77 7.26
N CYS A 130 -29.84 -9.21 8.51
CA CYS A 130 -30.03 -8.36 9.69
C CYS A 130 -28.97 -7.26 9.80
N SER A 131 -27.77 -7.48 9.26
CA SER A 131 -26.69 -6.50 9.23
C SER A 131 -26.82 -5.50 8.07
N GLY A 132 -27.87 -5.61 7.26
CA GLY A 132 -28.16 -4.69 6.17
C GLY A 132 -27.30 -4.88 4.94
N PHE A 133 -26.84 -6.11 4.67
CA PHE A 133 -26.08 -6.40 3.45
C PHE A 133 -26.85 -5.98 2.20
N ASN A 134 -26.24 -5.11 1.41
CA ASN A 134 -26.82 -4.61 0.18
C ASN A 134 -26.48 -5.56 -0.98
N GLY A 135 -27.17 -6.69 -1.08
CA GLY A 135 -26.97 -7.65 -2.18
C GLY A 135 -27.97 -8.81 -2.09
N THR A 136 -28.00 -9.71 -3.07
CA THR A 136 -28.91 -10.88 -3.01
C THR A 136 -28.29 -11.94 -2.11
N ILE A 137 -29.09 -12.52 -1.20
CA ILE A 137 -28.61 -13.54 -0.26
C ILE A 137 -29.35 -14.84 -0.55
N TYR A 138 -28.62 -15.81 -1.10
CA TYR A 138 -29.07 -17.18 -1.25
C TYR A 138 -28.55 -18.06 -0.12
N ASN A 139 -29.41 -18.91 0.44
CA ASN A 139 -29.02 -19.98 1.34
C ASN A 139 -29.20 -21.33 0.62
N MET A 140 -28.08 -22.01 0.34
CA MET A 140 -28.10 -23.32 -0.32
C MET A 140 -28.48 -24.41 0.67
N LEU A 141 -29.69 -24.96 0.50
CA LEU A 141 -30.22 -26.04 1.32
C LEU A 141 -29.43 -27.33 1.10
N GLY A 142 -29.26 -28.12 2.16
CA GLY A 142 -28.52 -29.40 2.11
C GLY A 142 -26.98 -29.24 2.10
N GLY A 143 -26.46 -28.06 1.77
CA GLY A 143 -25.03 -27.75 1.82
C GLY A 143 -24.16 -28.66 0.93
N ILE A 144 -22.86 -28.75 1.25
CA ILE A 144 -21.93 -29.60 0.51
C ILE A 144 -22.25 -31.10 0.63
N THR A 145 -23.01 -31.53 1.64
CA THR A 145 -23.47 -32.93 1.74
C THR A 145 -24.38 -33.28 0.56
N GLU A 146 -25.37 -32.44 0.29
CA GLU A 146 -26.30 -32.66 -0.81
C GLU A 146 -25.66 -32.37 -2.18
N TRP A 147 -24.73 -31.40 -2.24
CA TRP A 147 -23.86 -31.18 -3.41
C TRP A 147 -23.18 -32.47 -3.86
N LYS A 148 -22.62 -33.23 -2.92
CA LYS A 148 -21.98 -34.51 -3.23
C LYS A 148 -22.97 -35.62 -3.56
N ASN A 149 -24.10 -35.68 -2.85
CA ASN A 149 -25.14 -36.69 -3.11
C ASN A 149 -25.70 -36.58 -4.54
N THR A 150 -25.74 -35.36 -5.08
CA THR A 150 -26.18 -35.07 -6.46
C THR A 150 -25.06 -35.28 -7.50
N GLY A 151 -23.85 -35.64 -7.08
CA GLY A 151 -22.72 -35.94 -7.97
C GLY A 151 -22.01 -34.70 -8.53
N LEU A 152 -22.25 -33.52 -7.95
CA LEU A 152 -21.59 -32.29 -8.38
C LEU A 152 -20.12 -32.23 -7.93
N PRO A 153 -19.25 -31.51 -8.66
CA PRO A 153 -17.81 -31.57 -8.44
C PRO A 153 -17.38 -30.93 -7.12
N THR A 154 -16.46 -31.57 -6.41
CA THR A 154 -15.77 -31.03 -5.23
C THR A 154 -14.26 -31.05 -5.44
N LYS A 155 -13.54 -30.33 -4.57
CA LYS A 155 -12.08 -30.32 -4.55
C LYS A 155 -11.58 -30.62 -3.13
N THR A 156 -10.60 -31.51 -3.02
CA THR A 156 -10.06 -32.01 -1.75
C THR A 156 -8.60 -31.64 -1.59
N GLY A 157 -8.18 -31.29 -0.38
CA GLY A 157 -6.80 -30.88 -0.10
C GLY A 157 -6.43 -29.55 -0.75
N ASN A 158 -5.14 -29.21 -0.66
CA ASN A 158 -4.56 -28.02 -1.28
C ASN A 158 -3.04 -28.19 -1.40
N THR A 159 -2.48 -27.82 -2.53
CA THR A 159 -1.04 -27.70 -2.75
C THR A 159 -0.71 -26.23 -2.96
N SER A 160 0.29 -25.70 -2.26
CA SER A 160 0.67 -24.30 -2.43
C SER A 160 1.03 -24.00 -3.88
N PRO A 161 0.71 -22.79 -4.38
CA PRO A 161 0.98 -22.42 -5.76
C PRO A 161 2.49 -22.36 -6.04
N ASN A 162 2.85 -22.62 -7.29
CA ASN A 162 4.24 -22.55 -7.72
C ASN A 162 4.75 -21.10 -7.69
N GLN A 163 6.05 -20.94 -7.46
CA GLN A 163 6.71 -19.63 -7.49
C GLN A 163 6.45 -18.92 -8.83
N PRO A 164 6.08 -17.62 -8.82
CA PRO A 164 5.86 -16.87 -10.05
C PRO A 164 7.15 -16.70 -10.87
N THR A 165 6.99 -16.46 -12.17
CA THR A 165 8.09 -16.02 -13.02
C THR A 165 8.60 -14.65 -12.57
N GLN A 166 9.89 -14.35 -12.83
CA GLN A 166 10.42 -13.00 -12.68
C GLN A 166 9.50 -11.98 -13.39
N PRO A 167 9.16 -10.84 -12.76
CA PRO A 167 8.35 -9.81 -13.39
C PRO A 167 8.97 -9.31 -14.71
N LYS A 168 8.12 -8.92 -15.66
CA LYS A 168 8.50 -8.36 -16.96
C LYS A 168 7.92 -6.96 -17.12
N GLY A 169 8.76 -5.99 -17.44
CA GLY A 169 8.38 -4.60 -17.68
C GLY A 169 9.61 -3.71 -17.92
N PRO A 170 9.43 -2.38 -17.99
CA PRO A 170 10.54 -1.43 -18.05
C PRO A 170 11.47 -1.56 -16.84
N VAL A 171 12.79 -1.52 -17.07
CA VAL A 171 13.81 -1.52 -16.00
C VAL A 171 14.35 -0.14 -15.68
N VAL A 172 13.91 0.87 -16.43
CA VAL A 172 14.17 2.29 -16.21
C VAL A 172 12.87 3.05 -16.39
N GLY A 173 12.62 4.03 -15.52
CA GLY A 173 11.52 4.98 -15.66
C GLY A 173 11.77 6.26 -14.87
N GLU A 174 10.81 7.17 -14.91
CA GLU A 174 10.84 8.46 -14.22
C GLU A 174 9.84 8.45 -13.06
N GLU A 175 10.11 9.27 -12.04
CA GLU A 175 9.17 9.49 -10.93
C GLU A 175 7.77 9.86 -11.44
N ASN A 176 6.74 9.37 -10.75
CA ASN A 176 5.33 9.65 -11.02
C ASN A 176 4.82 9.19 -12.40
N ILE A 177 5.61 8.41 -13.15
CA ILE A 177 5.18 7.79 -14.40
C ILE A 177 4.68 6.37 -14.13
N LEU A 178 3.48 6.06 -14.60
CA LEU A 178 2.92 4.70 -14.55
C LEU A 178 3.64 3.79 -15.54
N LEU A 179 4.23 2.71 -15.02
CA LEU A 179 4.93 1.67 -15.77
C LEU A 179 4.15 0.36 -15.66
N ASN A 180 4.05 -0.38 -16.76
CA ASN A 180 3.32 -1.64 -16.82
C ASN A 180 4.25 -2.83 -16.58
N TYR A 181 3.89 -3.70 -15.65
CA TYR A 181 4.60 -4.92 -15.30
C TYR A 181 3.67 -6.12 -15.39
N SER A 182 4.22 -7.27 -15.75
CA SER A 182 3.47 -8.52 -15.85
C SER A 182 4.22 -9.70 -15.27
N CYS A 183 3.49 -10.70 -14.81
CA CYS A 183 4.04 -11.98 -14.35
C CYS A 183 3.04 -13.12 -14.60
N ASN A 184 3.52 -14.34 -14.47
CA ASN A 184 2.73 -15.56 -14.58
C ASN A 184 3.13 -16.51 -13.46
N ALA A 185 2.19 -17.30 -12.97
CA ALA A 185 2.41 -18.40 -12.04
C ALA A 185 1.44 -19.55 -12.34
N THR A 186 1.73 -20.70 -11.77
CA THR A 186 0.92 -21.91 -11.93
C THR A 186 0.56 -22.48 -10.57
N ASP A 187 -0.48 -23.29 -10.54
CA ASP A 187 -0.97 -23.99 -9.38
C ASP A 187 -1.19 -25.45 -9.75
N SER A 188 -0.68 -26.37 -8.94
CA SER A 188 -0.66 -27.80 -9.30
C SER A 188 -2.05 -28.42 -9.27
N ASP A 189 -2.96 -27.84 -8.49
CA ASP A 189 -4.36 -28.26 -8.44
C ASP A 189 -5.22 -27.49 -9.44
N ASN A 190 -4.64 -26.53 -10.17
CA ASN A 190 -5.34 -25.60 -11.04
C ASN A 190 -6.37 -24.74 -10.26
N ASP A 191 -6.06 -24.40 -9.01
CA ASP A 191 -6.80 -23.37 -8.26
C ASP A 191 -6.58 -21.98 -8.89
N VAL A 192 -7.56 -21.09 -8.68
CA VAL A 192 -7.35 -19.68 -9.02
C VAL A 192 -6.38 -19.05 -8.03
N ILE A 193 -5.54 -18.16 -8.52
CA ILE A 193 -4.46 -17.52 -7.79
C ILE A 193 -4.51 -16.01 -7.92
N ARG A 194 -4.10 -15.29 -6.88
CA ARG A 194 -3.89 -13.84 -6.92
C ARG A 194 -2.41 -13.51 -6.75
N TYR A 195 -1.99 -12.39 -7.31
CA TYR A 195 -0.59 -11.95 -7.34
C TYR A 195 -0.37 -10.84 -6.33
N GLY A 196 0.59 -11.06 -5.43
CA GLY A 196 1.04 -10.10 -4.43
C GLY A 196 2.35 -9.47 -4.87
N TRP A 197 2.33 -8.18 -5.19
CA TRP A 197 3.46 -7.41 -5.66
C TRP A 197 4.17 -6.74 -4.48
N ASP A 198 5.47 -7.01 -4.39
CA ASP A 198 6.42 -6.24 -3.62
C ASP A 198 7.13 -5.27 -4.59
N TRP A 199 6.80 -3.99 -4.46
CA TRP A 199 7.26 -2.92 -5.34
C TRP A 199 8.57 -2.27 -4.89
N ASP A 200 9.01 -2.49 -3.64
CA ASP A 200 10.21 -1.86 -3.09
C ASP A 200 11.34 -2.83 -2.72
N GLY A 201 11.02 -4.11 -2.65
CA GLY A 201 11.91 -5.24 -2.42
C GLY A 201 12.08 -5.60 -0.94
N ASP A 202 11.23 -5.12 -0.03
CA ASP A 202 11.36 -5.30 1.43
C ASP A 202 10.79 -6.61 2.01
N ASP A 203 10.30 -7.51 1.14
CA ASP A 203 9.61 -8.78 1.46
C ASP A 203 8.18 -8.61 2.02
N ASN A 204 7.61 -7.40 1.96
CA ASN A 204 6.19 -7.16 2.17
C ASN A 204 5.45 -7.04 0.84
N VAL A 205 4.15 -7.33 0.86
CA VAL A 205 3.29 -7.15 -0.32
C VAL A 205 2.47 -5.88 -0.12
N GLU A 206 2.64 -4.91 -1.01
CA GLU A 206 1.89 -3.66 -0.99
C GLU A 206 0.56 -3.80 -1.74
N GLU A 207 0.53 -4.63 -2.78
CA GLU A 207 -0.62 -4.71 -3.68
C GLU A 207 -0.94 -6.16 -4.05
N TRP A 208 -2.19 -6.56 -3.80
CA TRP A 208 -2.73 -7.83 -4.25
C TRP A 208 -3.71 -7.61 -5.40
N THR A 209 -3.61 -8.43 -6.43
CA THR A 209 -4.62 -8.48 -7.49
C THR A 209 -5.89 -9.21 -7.04
N ASP A 210 -6.91 -9.20 -7.89
CA ASP A 210 -7.97 -10.21 -7.87
C ASP A 210 -7.42 -11.61 -8.21
N TYR A 211 -8.27 -12.63 -8.07
CA TYR A 211 -7.92 -14.00 -8.44
C TYR A 211 -8.14 -14.25 -9.93
N TYR A 212 -7.17 -14.92 -10.54
CA TYR A 212 -7.16 -15.32 -11.94
C TYR A 212 -6.99 -16.83 -12.05
N PRO A 213 -7.43 -17.44 -13.16
CA PRO A 213 -7.09 -18.82 -13.46
C PRO A 213 -5.58 -19.02 -13.47
N SER A 214 -5.16 -20.23 -13.10
CA SER A 214 -3.77 -20.65 -13.20
C SER A 214 -3.21 -20.44 -14.62
N GLU A 215 -1.90 -20.21 -14.73
CA GLU A 215 -1.15 -20.02 -15.99
C GLU A 215 -1.48 -18.73 -16.77
N VAL A 216 -2.39 -17.88 -16.28
CA VAL A 216 -2.71 -16.59 -16.87
C VAL A 216 -1.63 -15.57 -16.55
N THR A 217 -1.13 -14.89 -17.58
CA THR A 217 -0.26 -13.72 -17.41
C THR A 217 -1.09 -12.51 -17.00
N VAL A 218 -0.80 -11.95 -15.83
CA VAL A 218 -1.48 -10.79 -15.27
C VAL A 218 -0.56 -9.58 -15.35
N ALA A 219 -1.12 -8.42 -15.67
CA ALA A 219 -0.39 -7.15 -15.77
C ALA A 219 -0.98 -6.09 -14.84
N LEU A 220 -0.11 -5.33 -14.18
CA LEU A 220 -0.43 -4.19 -13.32
C LEU A 220 0.42 -2.99 -13.70
N THR A 221 -0.11 -1.79 -13.42
CA THR A 221 0.63 -0.54 -13.56
C THR A 221 1.03 0.00 -12.20
N HIS A 222 2.28 0.44 -12.06
CA HIS A 222 2.79 1.04 -10.84
C HIS A 222 3.65 2.27 -11.15
N SER A 223 3.70 3.23 -10.22
CA SER A 223 4.55 4.42 -10.30
C SER A 223 5.21 4.68 -8.96
N TRP A 224 6.48 5.07 -8.97
CA TRP A 224 7.21 5.45 -7.77
C TRP A 224 7.20 6.96 -7.62
N THR A 225 6.95 7.43 -6.40
CA THR A 225 6.98 8.86 -6.06
C THR A 225 8.38 9.35 -5.69
N LYS A 226 9.33 8.42 -5.52
CA LYS A 226 10.73 8.70 -5.20
C LYS A 226 11.64 8.01 -6.20
N ALA A 227 12.70 8.71 -6.61
CA ALA A 227 13.78 8.16 -7.39
C ALA A 227 14.56 7.14 -6.56
N GLY A 228 15.05 6.10 -7.22
CA GLY A 228 15.65 4.99 -6.50
C GLY A 228 15.92 3.78 -7.36
N ARG A 229 16.51 2.77 -6.73
CA ARG A 229 16.64 1.44 -7.29
C ARG A 229 15.74 0.51 -6.50
N TYR A 230 14.87 -0.19 -7.20
CA TYR A 230 13.84 -1.05 -6.64
C TYR A 230 14.05 -2.48 -7.15
N ASN A 231 13.88 -3.47 -6.27
CA ASN A 231 14.01 -4.88 -6.61
C ASN A 231 12.63 -5.52 -6.55
N ILE A 232 11.81 -5.28 -7.58
CA ILE A 232 10.42 -5.73 -7.57
C ILE A 232 10.36 -7.26 -7.63
N LYS A 233 9.47 -7.86 -6.83
CA LYS A 233 9.24 -9.31 -6.80
C LYS A 233 7.77 -9.60 -6.54
N VAL A 234 7.35 -10.81 -6.87
CA VAL A 234 5.93 -11.20 -6.82
C VAL A 234 5.80 -12.56 -6.16
N MET A 235 4.83 -12.70 -5.28
CA MET A 235 4.38 -13.99 -4.77
C MET A 235 2.93 -14.23 -5.19
N VAL A 236 2.46 -15.46 -5.11
CA VAL A 236 1.05 -15.79 -5.36
C VAL A 236 0.41 -16.48 -4.18
N GLU A 237 -0.90 -16.33 -4.08
CA GLU A 237 -1.76 -16.99 -3.10
C GLU A 237 -2.94 -17.63 -3.81
N ASP A 238 -3.22 -18.89 -3.51
CA ASP A 238 -4.43 -19.56 -3.99
C ASP A 238 -5.66 -19.13 -3.18
N PHE A 239 -6.87 -19.44 -3.66
CA PHE A 239 -8.08 -19.04 -2.94
C PHE A 239 -8.35 -19.82 -1.64
N VAL A 240 -7.55 -20.85 -1.34
CA VAL A 240 -7.60 -21.58 -0.07
C VAL A 240 -6.76 -20.87 1.00
N GLY A 241 -5.79 -20.07 0.57
CA GLY A 241 -4.94 -19.21 1.40
C GLY A 241 -3.48 -19.65 1.46
N ASP A 242 -3.05 -20.66 0.70
CA ASP A 242 -1.63 -21.03 0.69
C ASP A 242 -0.85 -20.13 -0.28
N LYS A 243 0.39 -19.83 0.13
CA LYS A 243 1.26 -18.85 -0.54
C LYS A 243 2.50 -19.51 -1.12
N SER A 244 2.95 -19.02 -2.26
CA SER A 244 4.26 -19.37 -2.83
C SER A 244 5.39 -18.61 -2.11
N GLY A 245 6.65 -18.93 -2.46
CA GLY A 245 7.75 -17.99 -2.27
C GLY A 245 7.70 -16.84 -3.27
N PHE A 246 8.44 -15.75 -2.99
CA PHE A 246 8.63 -14.65 -3.94
C PHE A 246 9.42 -15.09 -5.17
N SER A 247 9.10 -14.56 -6.34
CA SER A 247 9.82 -14.72 -7.60
C SER A 247 11.25 -14.14 -7.56
N PRO A 248 12.11 -14.45 -8.55
CA PRO A 248 13.34 -13.70 -8.75
C PRO A 248 13.04 -12.21 -8.94
N SER A 249 13.88 -11.34 -8.38
CA SER A 249 13.67 -9.89 -8.46
C SER A 249 13.94 -9.32 -9.86
N LEU A 250 13.17 -8.32 -10.27
CA LEU A 250 13.50 -7.44 -11.40
C LEU A 250 14.03 -6.10 -10.86
N ASN A 251 15.24 -5.72 -11.25
CA ASN A 251 15.85 -4.48 -10.79
C ASN A 251 15.36 -3.32 -11.68
N VAL A 252 14.68 -2.35 -11.08
CA VAL A 252 14.12 -1.17 -11.74
C VAL A 252 14.82 0.07 -11.20
N THR A 253 15.24 0.97 -12.10
CA THR A 253 15.82 2.27 -11.73
C THR A 253 14.85 3.39 -12.06
N ILE A 254 14.45 4.16 -11.07
CA ILE A 254 13.59 5.33 -11.22
C ILE A 254 14.46 6.58 -11.11
N THR A 255 14.46 7.39 -12.16
CA THR A 255 15.20 8.66 -12.25
C THR A 255 14.37 9.80 -11.69
N PRO A 256 14.98 10.79 -11.03
CA PRO A 256 14.26 11.96 -10.55
C PRO A 256 13.73 12.79 -11.73
N GLU A 257 12.59 13.46 -11.53
CA GLU A 257 12.02 14.36 -12.56
C GLU A 257 12.99 15.51 -12.91
N ASN A 258 13.76 15.96 -11.92
CA ASN A 258 14.71 17.06 -12.08
C ASN A 258 16.11 16.63 -11.62
N PRO A 259 17.15 16.75 -12.47
CA PRO A 259 18.53 16.54 -12.05
C PRO A 259 18.93 17.58 -10.99
N PRO A 260 19.96 17.29 -10.18
CA PRO A 260 20.38 18.20 -9.11
C PRO A 260 20.94 19.50 -9.72
N GLU A 261 20.64 20.64 -9.10
CA GLU A 261 21.35 21.90 -9.34
C GLU A 261 21.93 22.40 -8.01
N ILE A 262 23.22 22.74 -8.01
CA ILE A 262 23.97 23.09 -6.81
C ILE A 262 24.62 24.47 -6.93
N LYS A 263 24.74 25.18 -5.81
CA LYS A 263 25.45 26.45 -5.72
C LYS A 263 26.27 26.56 -4.43
N ILE A 264 27.47 27.12 -4.52
CA ILE A 264 28.26 27.50 -3.35
C ILE A 264 27.64 28.77 -2.74
N ILE A 265 27.14 28.65 -1.51
CA ILE A 265 26.49 29.74 -0.77
C ILE A 265 27.40 30.42 0.25
N ASP A 266 28.47 29.75 0.68
CA ASP A 266 29.52 30.31 1.52
C ASP A 266 30.85 29.58 1.20
N PRO A 267 31.99 30.29 1.05
CA PRO A 267 32.16 31.72 1.13
C PRO A 267 31.55 32.50 -0.05
N THR A 268 31.04 33.69 0.25
CA THR A 268 30.69 34.71 -0.76
C THR A 268 31.91 35.57 -1.11
N LYS A 269 31.75 36.54 -2.03
CA LYS A 269 32.80 37.54 -2.33
C LYS A 269 32.99 38.51 -1.15
N ALA A 270 33.94 38.19 -0.27
CA ALA A 270 34.25 38.93 0.95
C ALA A 270 35.63 38.54 1.52
N VAL A 271 36.11 39.33 2.46
CA VAL A 271 37.23 38.95 3.33
C VAL A 271 36.69 38.20 4.54
N TYR A 272 37.26 37.03 4.80
CA TYR A 272 36.98 36.17 5.94
C TYR A 272 38.22 36.03 6.82
N LEU A 273 38.04 36.08 8.14
CA LEU A 273 39.07 35.77 9.12
C LEU A 273 38.54 34.68 10.06
N LYS A 274 39.21 33.51 10.07
CA LYS A 274 38.81 32.35 10.89
C LYS A 274 37.31 32.07 10.80
N ASN A 275 36.80 31.88 9.58
CA ASN A 275 35.39 31.62 9.26
C ASN A 275 34.40 32.78 9.53
N HIS A 276 34.87 33.95 9.98
CA HIS A 276 34.03 35.13 10.15
C HIS A 276 34.12 36.06 8.95
N LYS A 277 32.99 36.35 8.30
CA LYS A 277 32.89 37.35 7.22
C LYS A 277 33.10 38.75 7.81
N ILE A 278 34.14 39.45 7.36
CA ILE A 278 34.55 40.76 7.89
C ILE A 278 33.96 41.88 7.05
N ILE A 279 34.24 41.89 5.75
CA ILE A 279 33.78 42.92 4.81
C ILE A 279 33.50 42.33 3.43
N PRO A 280 32.44 42.78 2.73
CA PRO A 280 32.26 42.51 1.30
C PRO A 280 33.49 42.98 0.51
N PHE A 281 33.91 42.19 -0.48
CA PHE A 281 35.11 42.46 -1.25
C PHE A 281 34.95 41.87 -2.67
N PRO A 282 35.55 42.44 -3.72
CA PRO A 282 35.33 41.96 -5.10
C PRO A 282 35.73 40.50 -5.37
N VAL A 283 36.61 39.95 -4.51
CA VAL A 283 37.05 38.54 -4.53
C VAL A 283 36.89 37.92 -3.14
N THR A 284 36.89 36.60 -3.07
CA THR A 284 36.89 35.87 -1.80
C THR A 284 38.31 35.74 -1.27
N VAL A 285 38.57 36.32 -0.11
CA VAL A 285 39.85 36.21 0.61
C VAL A 285 39.61 35.56 1.96
N VAL A 286 40.37 34.52 2.29
CA VAL A 286 40.23 33.76 3.54
C VAL A 286 41.56 33.76 4.27
N ILE A 287 41.53 34.20 5.54
CA ILE A 287 42.66 34.13 6.47
C ILE A 287 42.33 33.07 7.53
N GLY A 288 43.03 31.93 7.53
CA GLY A 288 42.75 30.79 8.41
C GLY A 288 41.71 29.81 7.84
N SER A 289 40.95 29.15 8.72
CA SER A 289 39.92 28.17 8.32
C SER A 289 38.66 28.84 7.77
N ILE A 290 37.94 28.12 6.91
CA ILE A 290 36.63 28.53 6.35
C ILE A 290 35.74 27.30 6.21
N THR A 291 34.43 27.45 6.42
CA THR A 291 33.44 26.42 6.06
C THR A 291 32.95 26.70 4.65
N ILE A 292 33.14 25.75 3.74
CA ILE A 292 32.49 25.76 2.44
C ILE A 292 31.09 25.18 2.62
N LYS A 293 30.07 25.89 2.14
CA LYS A 293 28.67 25.46 2.19
C LYS A 293 28.10 25.51 0.79
N ALA A 294 27.38 24.45 0.42
CA ALA A 294 26.67 24.37 -0.83
C ALA A 294 25.18 24.12 -0.58
N ASP A 295 24.36 24.58 -1.52
CA ASP A 295 22.91 24.46 -1.52
C ASP A 295 22.47 23.76 -2.80
N VAL A 296 21.76 22.64 -2.66
CA VAL A 296 21.13 21.94 -3.79
C VAL A 296 19.72 22.52 -3.90
N PHE A 297 19.54 23.49 -4.78
CA PHE A 297 18.32 24.31 -4.83
C PHE A 297 17.26 23.77 -5.81
N ARG A 298 17.59 22.72 -6.58
CA ARG A 298 16.68 21.97 -7.44
C ARG A 298 17.14 20.51 -7.51
N GLY A 299 16.19 19.59 -7.64
CA GLY A 299 16.45 18.15 -7.61
C GLY A 299 16.88 17.66 -6.22
N GLU A 300 17.21 16.38 -6.12
CA GLU A 300 17.74 15.75 -4.91
C GLU A 300 19.15 15.23 -5.20
N ALA A 301 20.08 15.42 -4.26
CA ALA A 301 21.43 14.88 -4.35
C ALA A 301 21.58 13.70 -3.40
N GLU A 302 22.11 12.59 -3.92
CA GLU A 302 22.56 11.44 -3.12
C GLU A 302 23.87 11.76 -2.39
N LYS A 303 24.72 12.59 -2.99
CA LYS A 303 25.95 13.10 -2.38
C LYS A 303 26.41 14.42 -2.99
N VAL A 304 27.15 15.18 -2.19
CA VAL A 304 27.90 16.37 -2.63
C VAL A 304 29.37 16.17 -2.32
N GLU A 305 30.21 16.32 -3.33
CA GLU A 305 31.66 16.23 -3.22
C GLU A 305 32.29 17.63 -3.28
N PHE A 306 33.23 17.90 -2.37
CA PHE A 306 33.99 19.13 -2.27
C PHE A 306 35.42 18.91 -2.76
N TYR A 307 35.91 19.81 -3.60
CA TYR A 307 37.22 19.74 -4.22
C TYR A 307 37.98 21.05 -4.03
N VAL A 308 39.31 20.94 -3.88
CA VAL A 308 40.24 22.08 -3.97
C VAL A 308 41.29 21.75 -5.02
N ASP A 309 41.41 22.59 -6.04
CA ASP A 309 42.34 22.40 -7.17
C ASP A 309 42.24 20.99 -7.79
N ASN A 310 41.00 20.55 -8.06
CA ASN A 310 40.64 19.22 -8.57
C ASN A 310 40.99 18.03 -7.66
N LYS A 311 41.40 18.26 -6.41
CA LYS A 311 41.60 17.19 -5.42
C LYS A 311 40.38 17.06 -4.53
N LEU A 312 39.79 15.88 -4.46
CA LEU A 312 38.68 15.57 -3.57
C LEU A 312 39.10 15.82 -2.12
N LYS A 313 38.26 16.53 -1.38
CA LYS A 313 38.47 16.89 0.02
C LYS A 313 37.45 16.26 0.95
N GLU A 314 36.19 16.23 0.54
CA GLU A 314 35.11 15.70 1.36
C GLU A 314 33.96 15.19 0.50
N THR A 315 33.25 14.18 0.98
CA THR A 315 31.99 13.70 0.41
C THR A 315 30.92 13.76 1.49
N VAL A 316 29.86 14.51 1.24
CA VAL A 316 28.75 14.72 2.19
C VAL A 316 27.48 14.12 1.62
N TYR A 317 26.85 13.22 2.37
CA TYR A 317 25.66 12.45 1.95
C TYR A 317 24.34 13.01 2.49
N ASN A 318 24.38 13.98 3.39
CA ASN A 318 23.17 14.52 4.03
C ASN A 318 23.30 16.03 4.22
N GLU A 319 22.17 16.73 4.12
CA GLU A 319 22.11 18.15 4.45
C GLU A 319 22.39 18.41 5.94
N PRO A 320 23.00 19.56 6.28
CA PRO A 320 23.51 20.60 5.37
C PRO A 320 24.84 20.21 4.70
N TYR A 321 24.93 20.38 3.37
CA TYR A 321 26.15 20.10 2.61
C TYR A 321 27.23 21.12 2.93
N SER A 322 28.15 20.74 3.81
CA SER A 322 29.22 21.64 4.25
C SER A 322 30.48 20.90 4.64
N TRP A 323 31.61 21.57 4.43
CA TRP A 323 32.93 21.05 4.72
C TRP A 323 33.82 22.15 5.32
N VAL A 324 34.60 21.83 6.35
CA VAL A 324 35.55 22.77 6.97
C VAL A 324 36.91 22.65 6.29
N TRP A 325 37.29 23.68 5.55
CA TRP A 325 38.63 23.82 4.99
C TRP A 325 39.58 24.42 6.03
N SER A 326 40.31 23.56 6.74
CA SER A 326 41.26 23.94 7.80
C SER A 326 42.74 23.93 7.37
N GLU A 327 43.05 23.31 6.23
CA GLU A 327 44.43 23.16 5.74
C GLU A 327 45.11 24.51 5.52
N THR A 328 46.34 24.65 6.02
CA THR A 328 47.16 25.83 5.75
C THR A 328 47.69 25.79 4.32
N THR A 329 47.16 26.68 3.49
CA THR A 329 47.63 26.89 2.11
C THR A 329 47.77 28.39 1.85
N PHE A 330 48.51 28.72 0.80
CA PHE A 330 48.75 30.10 0.42
C PHE A 330 48.56 30.28 -1.08
N GLY A 331 47.81 31.31 -1.45
CA GLY A 331 47.62 31.70 -2.84
C GLY A 331 46.18 31.50 -3.32
N LYS A 332 46.04 31.50 -4.65
CA LYS A 332 44.76 31.35 -5.32
C LYS A 332 44.44 29.87 -5.49
N HIS A 333 43.25 29.48 -5.05
CA HIS A 333 42.71 28.13 -5.19
C HIS A 333 41.34 28.16 -5.87
N VAL A 334 41.00 27.08 -6.56
CA VAL A 334 39.65 26.84 -7.05
C VAL A 334 38.97 25.83 -6.14
N VAL A 335 37.88 26.25 -5.52
CA VAL A 335 36.98 25.38 -4.77
C VAL A 335 35.85 24.97 -5.71
N LYS A 336 35.62 23.68 -5.85
CA LYS A 336 34.54 23.11 -6.67
C LYS A 336 33.64 22.24 -5.80
N THR A 337 32.33 22.33 -6.02
CA THR A 337 31.35 21.41 -5.45
C THR A 337 30.62 20.68 -6.56
N VAL A 338 30.45 19.36 -6.43
CA VAL A 338 29.72 18.53 -7.40
C VAL A 338 28.62 17.76 -6.66
N ALA A 339 27.36 17.96 -7.06
CA ALA A 339 26.23 17.17 -6.60
C ALA A 339 26.00 16.00 -7.56
N TYR A 340 25.67 14.83 -7.01
CA TYR A 340 25.30 13.62 -7.74
C TYR A 340 23.93 13.16 -7.25
N ASP A 341 23.02 12.79 -8.14
CA ASP A 341 21.78 12.10 -7.77
C ASP A 341 21.95 10.58 -7.74
N ILE A 342 20.88 9.85 -7.43
CA ILE A 342 20.87 8.38 -7.31
C ILE A 342 21.18 7.62 -8.62
N VAL A 343 21.05 8.31 -9.76
CA VAL A 343 21.38 7.79 -11.09
C VAL A 343 22.63 8.43 -11.68
N GLU A 344 23.44 9.09 -10.84
CA GLU A 344 24.73 9.71 -11.16
C GLU A 344 24.65 10.90 -12.15
N ASN A 345 23.49 11.55 -12.30
CA ASN A 345 23.44 12.87 -12.93
C ASN A 345 24.19 13.87 -12.05
N GLN A 346 24.85 14.84 -12.68
CA GLN A 346 25.76 15.74 -11.99
C GLN A 346 25.47 17.21 -12.27
N ALA A 347 25.65 18.03 -11.24
CA ALA A 347 25.80 19.48 -11.37
C ALA A 347 26.97 19.97 -10.53
N SER A 348 27.58 21.08 -10.92
CA SER A 348 28.71 21.63 -10.19
C SER A 348 28.72 23.15 -10.17
N ASP A 349 29.29 23.71 -9.11
CA ASP A 349 29.59 25.14 -8.99
C ASP A 349 31.04 25.33 -8.50
N GLU A 350 31.64 26.46 -8.84
CA GLU A 350 33.05 26.75 -8.55
C GLU A 350 33.25 28.19 -8.09
N ILE A 351 34.12 28.37 -7.10
CA ILE A 351 34.55 29.68 -6.62
C ILE A 351 36.07 29.76 -6.49
N THR A 352 36.62 30.91 -6.88
CA THR A 352 38.03 31.24 -6.62
C THR A 352 38.19 31.81 -5.21
N VAL A 353 39.06 31.21 -4.41
CA VAL A 353 39.41 31.67 -3.05
C VAL A 353 40.89 32.01 -2.99
N TRP A 354 41.20 33.21 -2.50
CA TRP A 354 42.56 33.59 -2.11
C TRP A 354 42.77 33.22 -0.64
N LYS A 355 43.54 32.17 -0.36
CA LYS A 355 43.80 31.71 1.01
C LYS A 355 45.14 32.22 1.51
N LEU A 356 45.15 32.69 2.75
CA LEU A 356 46.30 33.21 3.47
C LEU A 356 46.37 32.50 4.83
N PHE A 357 47.14 31.42 4.90
CA PHE A 357 47.40 30.60 6.10
C PHE A 357 46.26 29.69 6.55
#